data_AF-A0AA38S1E4-F1
#
_entry.id   AF-A0AA38S1E4-F1
#
_cell.length_a   1.000
_cell.length_b   1.000
_cell.length_c   1.000
_cell.angle_alpha   90.00
_cell.angle_beta   90.00
_cell.angle_gamma   90.00
#
_symmetry.space_group_name_H-M   'P 1'
#
loop_
_entity.id
_entity.type
_entity.pdbx_description
1 polymer ?
#
loop_
_entity_poly.entity_id
_entity_poly.type
_entity_poly.pdbx_seq_one_letter_code
_entity_poly.pdbx_strand_id
1 'polypeptide(L)'
;MASSQNTMIVTATAAALAAGVLGYVVYFDHQRRKNPEFRKHLRRNERKQARQAKEAAEFETQKQRLSIKQAVTEAGEEGFPASVEEKEAFFLEQVSTGETLTADPSRSIDAALAFYKALKVYPTPNDLIGIYDKTVPKPILDILAEMIAYDQDLKIEAFAPSQRSAGIPGMGGMPDMPTVGLD
;
A
#
# COMPACT_ATOMS: atom_id res chain seq x y z
N MET A 1 2.90 67.70 -18.43
CA MET A 1 3.76 67.38 -17.25
C MET A 1 2.99 66.76 -16.08
N ALA A 2 1.71 67.11 -15.83
CA ALA A 2 0.91 66.55 -14.72
C ALA A 2 0.68 65.01 -14.76
N SER A 3 0.56 64.41 -15.95
CA SER A 3 0.31 62.95 -16.09
C SER A 3 1.46 62.08 -15.53
N SER A 4 2.72 62.46 -15.80
CA SER A 4 3.90 61.74 -15.30
C SER A 4 4.04 61.81 -13.78
N GLN A 5 3.68 62.93 -13.16
CA GLN A 5 3.68 63.09 -11.70
C GLN A 5 2.60 62.22 -11.05
N ASN A 6 1.40 62.16 -11.64
CA ASN A 6 0.33 61.29 -11.14
C ASN A 6 0.71 59.80 -11.24
N THR A 7 1.31 59.36 -12.35
CA THR A 7 1.83 57.98 -12.48
C THR A 7 2.92 57.69 -11.46
N MET A 8 3.82 58.64 -11.19
CA MET A 8 4.88 58.49 -10.18
C MET A 8 4.30 58.37 -8.76
N ILE A 9 3.29 59.16 -8.41
CA ILE A 9 2.63 59.10 -7.10
C ILE A 9 1.87 57.77 -6.93
N VAL A 10 1.15 57.32 -7.96
CA VAL A 10 0.42 56.05 -7.92
C VAL A 10 1.36 54.85 -7.81
N THR A 11 2.46 54.84 -8.57
CA THR A 11 3.45 53.75 -8.51
C THR A 11 4.20 53.73 -7.17
N ALA A 12 4.60 54.90 -6.65
CA ALA A 12 5.26 55.00 -5.35
C ALA A 12 4.34 54.56 -4.20
N THR A 13 3.06 54.94 -4.22
CA THR A 13 2.09 54.51 -3.20
C THR A 13 1.79 53.02 -3.29
N ALA A 14 1.61 52.46 -4.50
CA ALA A 14 1.44 51.03 -4.69
C ALA A 14 2.66 50.22 -4.21
N ALA A 15 3.87 50.69 -4.53
CA ALA A 15 5.11 50.07 -4.07
C ALA A 15 5.24 50.10 -2.54
N ALA A 16 4.89 51.24 -1.91
CA ALA A 16 4.92 51.38 -0.45
C ALA A 16 3.91 50.44 0.24
N LEU A 17 2.70 50.31 -0.31
CA LEU A 17 1.69 49.37 0.21
C LEU A 17 2.15 47.92 0.05
N ALA A 18 2.69 47.55 -1.12
CA ALA A 18 3.22 46.21 -1.35
C ALA A 18 4.37 45.88 -0.39
N ALA A 19 5.29 46.82 -0.16
CA ALA A 19 6.38 46.65 0.80
C ALA A 19 5.86 46.50 2.24
N GLY A 20 4.84 47.27 2.63
CA GLY A 20 4.20 47.15 3.95
C GLY A 20 3.54 45.77 4.16
N VAL A 21 2.82 45.26 3.15
CA VAL A 21 2.20 43.93 3.21
C VAL A 21 3.25 42.83 3.30
N LEU A 22 4.29 42.88 2.46
CA LEU A 22 5.39 41.90 2.51
C LEU A 22 6.10 41.92 3.86
N GLY A 23 6.39 43.11 4.38
CA GLY A 23 6.97 43.28 5.72
C GLY A 23 6.10 42.66 6.81
N TYR A 24 4.78 42.87 6.75
CA TYR A 24 3.84 42.28 7.70
C TYR A 24 3.77 40.75 7.59
N VAL A 25 3.76 40.19 6.38
CA VAL A 25 3.76 38.73 6.18
C VAL A 25 5.02 38.09 6.77
N VAL A 26 6.20 38.70 6.54
CA VAL A 26 7.46 38.22 7.11
C VAL A 26 7.45 38.32 8.64
N TYR A 27 7.02 39.46 9.19
CA TYR A 27 6.91 39.64 10.64
C TYR A 27 5.94 38.63 11.27
N PHE A 28 4.78 38.44 10.66
CA PHE A 28 3.74 37.54 11.16
C PHE A 28 4.20 36.07 11.14
N ASP A 29 4.85 35.62 10.05
CA ASP A 29 5.42 34.26 9.98
C ASP A 29 6.50 34.05 11.05
N HIS A 30 7.38 35.03 11.24
CA HIS A 30 8.41 34.98 12.27
C HIS A 30 7.80 34.91 13.70
N GLN A 31 6.80 35.74 13.99
CA GLN A 31 6.11 35.73 15.28
C GLN A 31 5.38 34.40 15.53
N ARG A 32 4.72 33.86 14.50
CA ARG A 32 4.03 32.56 14.56
C ARG A 32 5.00 31.42 14.84
N ARG A 33 6.15 31.37 14.17
CA ARG A 33 7.16 30.31 14.35
C ARG A 33 7.86 30.35 15.71
N LYS A 34 7.95 31.52 16.33
CA LYS A 34 8.50 31.69 17.69
C LYS A 34 7.53 31.32 18.81
N ASN A 35 6.23 31.21 18.52
CA ASN A 35 5.24 30.86 19.53
C ASN A 35 5.35 29.36 19.93
N PRO A 36 5.56 29.03 21.22
CA PRO A 36 5.70 27.65 21.68
C PRO A 36 4.44 26.80 21.48
N GLU A 37 3.26 27.38 21.66
CA GLU A 37 1.99 26.67 21.44
C GLU A 37 1.82 26.30 19.97
N PHE A 38 2.20 27.18 19.04
CA PHE A 38 2.15 26.88 17.61
C PHE A 38 3.00 25.65 17.24
N ARG A 39 4.23 25.56 17.79
CA ARG A 39 5.12 24.42 17.58
C ARG A 39 4.55 23.13 18.18
N LYS A 40 3.93 23.22 19.36
CA LYS A 40 3.28 22.08 20.03
C LYS A 40 2.08 21.59 19.21
N HIS A 41 1.25 22.50 18.70
CA HIS A 41 0.14 22.18 17.80
C HIS A 41 0.63 21.52 16.52
N LEU A 42 1.70 22.03 15.90
CA LEU A 42 2.28 21.45 14.69
C LEU A 42 2.76 20.01 14.93
N ARG A 43 3.56 19.78 15.97
CA ARG A 43 4.01 18.43 16.36
C ARG A 43 2.85 17.48 16.64
N ARG A 44 1.78 17.96 17.31
CA ARG A 44 0.58 17.16 17.57
C ARG A 44 -0.13 16.79 16.27
N ASN A 45 -0.23 17.72 15.32
CA ASN A 45 -0.87 17.49 14.03
C ASN A 45 -0.06 16.54 13.16
N GLU A 46 1.27 16.70 13.09
CA GLU A 46 2.17 15.78 12.41
C GLU A 46 2.04 14.36 12.98
N ARG A 47 2.05 14.21 14.31
CA ARG A 47 1.86 12.90 14.94
C ARG A 47 0.48 12.30 14.64
N LYS A 48 -0.57 13.13 14.59
CA LYS A 48 -1.92 12.67 14.22
C LYS A 48 -1.97 12.22 12.76
N GLN A 49 -1.41 12.98 11.83
CA GLN A 49 -1.35 12.61 10.41
C GLN A 49 -0.53 11.33 10.20
N ALA A 50 0.61 11.19 10.89
CA ALA A 50 1.41 9.97 10.85
C ALA A 50 0.65 8.75 11.40
N ARG A 51 -0.14 8.91 12.47
CA ARG A 51 -1.01 7.84 12.98
C ARG A 51 -2.12 7.49 11.99
N GLN A 52 -2.81 8.49 11.46
CA GLN A 52 -3.86 8.29 10.45
C GLN A 52 -3.33 7.60 9.19
N ALA A 53 -2.13 7.96 8.73
CA ALA A 53 -1.50 7.31 7.60
C ALA A 53 -1.15 5.84 7.89
N LYS A 54 -0.68 5.53 9.11
CA LYS A 54 -0.45 4.15 9.55
C LYS A 54 -1.75 3.34 9.66
N GLU A 55 -2.75 3.90 10.33
CA GLU A 55 -4.07 3.27 10.47
C GLU A 55 -4.73 3.03 9.11
N ALA A 56 -4.61 3.97 8.17
CA ALA A 56 -5.10 3.80 6.80
C ALA A 56 -4.34 2.69 6.05
N ALA A 57 -3.01 2.63 6.17
CA ALA A 57 -2.22 1.55 5.57
C ALA A 57 -2.58 0.18 6.16
N GLU A 58 -2.73 0.09 7.49
CA GLU A 58 -3.18 -1.12 8.18
C GLU A 58 -4.60 -1.52 7.74
N PHE A 59 -5.51 -0.56 7.59
CA PHE A 59 -6.86 -0.82 7.11
C PHE A 59 -6.88 -1.33 5.67
N GLU A 60 -6.10 -0.73 4.76
CA GLU A 60 -6.00 -1.19 3.37
C GLU A 60 -5.42 -2.61 3.29
N THR A 61 -4.36 -2.92 4.05
CA THR A 61 -3.83 -4.29 4.09
C THR A 61 -4.85 -5.29 4.64
N GLN A 62 -5.61 -4.94 5.68
CA GLN A 62 -6.68 -5.79 6.20
C GLN A 62 -7.80 -5.99 5.19
N LYS A 63 -8.20 -4.93 4.49
CA LYS A 63 -9.23 -4.99 3.44
C LYS A 63 -8.80 -5.89 2.28
N GLN A 64 -7.55 -5.77 1.83
CA GLN A 64 -6.98 -6.65 0.81
C GLN A 64 -7.01 -8.12 1.25
N ARG A 65 -6.60 -8.41 2.49
CA ARG A 65 -6.68 -9.77 3.05
C ARG A 65 -8.10 -10.32 3.11
N LEU A 66 -9.06 -9.48 3.49
CA LEU A 66 -10.48 -9.88 3.53
C LEU A 66 -11.01 -10.17 2.12
N SER A 67 -10.67 -9.34 1.11
CA SER A 67 -11.07 -9.61 -0.27
C SER A 67 -10.45 -10.90 -0.80
N ILE A 68 -9.19 -11.19 -0.47
CA ILE A 68 -8.53 -12.45 -0.85
C ILE A 68 -9.28 -13.65 -0.25
N LYS A 69 -9.62 -13.60 1.05
CA LYS A 69 -10.36 -14.67 1.72
C LYS A 69 -11.76 -14.89 1.15
N GLN A 70 -12.47 -13.80 0.87
CA GLN A 70 -13.80 -13.87 0.25
C GLN A 70 -13.73 -14.53 -1.13
N ALA A 71 -12.79 -14.09 -1.95
CA ALA A 71 -12.61 -14.60 -3.31
C ALA A 71 -12.23 -16.10 -3.32
N VAL A 72 -11.39 -16.55 -2.38
CA VAL A 72 -11.07 -17.98 -2.22
C VAL A 72 -12.27 -18.79 -1.73
N THR A 73 -13.08 -18.24 -0.81
CA THR A 73 -14.28 -18.91 -0.31
C THR A 73 -15.31 -19.08 -1.42
N GLU A 74 -15.55 -18.02 -2.19
CA GLU A 74 -16.44 -18.04 -3.37
C GLU A 74 -15.97 -19.04 -4.43
N ALA A 75 -14.66 -19.07 -4.73
CA ALA A 75 -14.08 -20.07 -5.63
C ALA A 75 -14.24 -21.52 -5.12
N GLY A 76 -14.26 -21.73 -3.80
CA GLY A 76 -14.55 -23.03 -3.21
C GLY A 76 -16.02 -23.42 -3.30
N GLU A 77 -16.93 -22.45 -3.15
CA GLU A 77 -18.38 -22.64 -3.24
C GLU A 77 -18.88 -22.91 -4.67
N GLU A 78 -18.26 -22.28 -5.69
CA GLU A 78 -18.54 -22.55 -7.11
C GLU A 78 -18.32 -24.02 -7.49
N GLY A 79 -17.44 -24.71 -6.75
CA GLY A 79 -17.06 -26.08 -7.02
C GLY A 79 -16.15 -26.21 -8.24
N PHE A 80 -15.52 -27.38 -8.38
CA PHE A 80 -14.59 -27.68 -9.47
C PHE A 80 -15.16 -28.78 -10.36
N PRO A 81 -14.90 -28.74 -11.68
CA PRO A 81 -15.36 -29.80 -12.59
C PRO A 81 -14.83 -31.16 -12.14
N ALA A 82 -15.68 -32.19 -12.24
CA ALA A 82 -15.36 -33.53 -11.74
C ALA A 82 -14.64 -34.39 -12.79
N SER A 83 -14.97 -34.22 -14.07
CA SER A 83 -14.42 -35.01 -15.17
C SER A 83 -13.00 -34.55 -15.56
N VAL A 84 -12.20 -35.46 -16.12
CA VAL A 84 -10.82 -35.17 -16.53
C VAL A 84 -10.80 -34.16 -17.70
N GLU A 85 -11.68 -34.35 -18.68
CA GLU A 85 -11.78 -33.50 -19.87
C GLU A 85 -12.21 -32.06 -19.51
N GLU A 86 -13.17 -31.89 -18.61
CA GLU A 86 -13.59 -30.56 -18.16
C GLU A 86 -12.53 -29.90 -17.27
N LYS A 87 -11.76 -30.67 -16.48
CA LYS A 87 -10.64 -30.14 -15.69
C LYS A 87 -9.53 -29.59 -16.57
N GLU A 88 -9.19 -30.26 -17.67
CA GLU A 88 -8.19 -29.79 -18.62
C GLU A 88 -8.64 -28.49 -19.31
N ALA A 89 -9.90 -28.43 -19.76
CA ALA A 89 -10.46 -27.23 -20.36
C ALA A 89 -10.48 -26.05 -19.36
N PHE A 90 -10.95 -26.29 -18.14
CA PHE A 90 -10.99 -25.29 -17.07
C PHE A 90 -9.58 -24.82 -16.69
N PHE A 91 -8.61 -25.73 -16.59
CA PHE A 91 -7.22 -25.38 -16.33
C PHE A 91 -6.67 -24.41 -17.37
N LEU A 92 -6.84 -24.71 -18.67
CA LEU A 92 -6.36 -23.85 -19.75
C LEU A 92 -7.04 -22.48 -19.75
N GLU A 93 -8.35 -22.44 -19.49
CA GLU A 93 -9.12 -21.20 -19.37
C GLU A 93 -8.62 -20.33 -18.21
N GLN A 94 -8.40 -20.93 -17.03
CA GLN A 94 -7.94 -20.22 -15.85
C GLN A 94 -6.50 -19.70 -16.00
N VAL A 95 -5.61 -20.48 -16.62
CA VAL A 95 -4.23 -20.03 -16.89
C VAL A 95 -4.23 -18.85 -17.87
N SER A 96 -4.95 -18.96 -18.99
CA SER A 96 -5.08 -17.88 -19.98
C SER A 96 -5.67 -16.60 -19.37
N THR A 97 -6.69 -16.76 -18.52
CA THR A 97 -7.30 -15.66 -17.78
C THR A 97 -6.31 -15.02 -16.79
N GLY A 98 -5.60 -15.84 -16.01
CA GLY A 98 -4.57 -15.38 -15.08
C GLY A 98 -3.43 -14.61 -15.76
N GLU A 99 -2.96 -15.09 -16.91
CA GLU A 99 -1.95 -14.40 -17.72
C GLU A 99 -2.46 -13.06 -18.27
N THR A 100 -3.71 -13.02 -18.74
CA THR A 100 -4.33 -11.78 -19.24
C THR A 100 -4.47 -10.74 -18.11
N LEU A 101 -4.88 -11.17 -16.91
CA LEU A 101 -5.05 -10.32 -15.75
C LEU A 101 -3.72 -9.87 -15.14
N THR A 102 -2.66 -10.66 -15.31
CA THR A 102 -1.29 -10.30 -14.89
C THR A 102 -0.77 -9.05 -15.59
N ALA A 103 -1.31 -8.72 -16.78
CA ALA A 103 -0.95 -7.48 -17.48
C ALA A 103 -1.42 -6.21 -16.74
N ASP A 104 -2.42 -6.31 -15.86
CA ASP A 104 -2.96 -5.18 -15.11
C ASP A 104 -2.61 -5.28 -13.61
N PRO A 105 -1.70 -4.42 -13.09
CA PRO A 105 -1.32 -4.43 -11.68
C PRO A 105 -2.49 -4.22 -10.71
N SER A 106 -3.58 -3.57 -11.15
CA SER A 106 -4.76 -3.34 -10.31
C SER A 106 -5.57 -4.62 -10.08
N ARG A 107 -5.42 -5.62 -10.95
CA ARG A 107 -6.16 -6.90 -10.91
C ARG A 107 -5.32 -8.08 -10.41
N SER A 108 -4.28 -7.79 -9.63
CA SER A 108 -3.37 -8.80 -9.08
C SER A 108 -4.06 -9.88 -8.25
N ILE A 109 -5.16 -9.54 -7.55
CA ILE A 109 -5.97 -10.50 -6.76
C ILE A 109 -6.73 -11.46 -7.69
N ASP A 110 -7.38 -10.94 -8.73
CA ASP A 110 -8.12 -11.74 -9.69
C ASP A 110 -7.19 -12.69 -10.47
N ALA A 111 -5.99 -12.19 -10.84
CA ALA A 111 -4.95 -13.01 -11.47
C ALA A 111 -4.51 -14.16 -10.57
N ALA A 112 -4.22 -13.88 -9.29
CA ALA A 112 -3.85 -14.91 -8.31
C ALA A 112 -4.97 -15.94 -8.12
N LEU A 113 -6.23 -15.51 -8.11
CA LEU A 113 -7.38 -16.40 -8.00
C LEU A 113 -7.51 -17.36 -9.19
N ALA A 114 -7.25 -16.89 -10.41
CA ALA A 114 -7.24 -17.74 -11.60
C ALA A 114 -6.14 -18.80 -11.52
N PHE A 115 -4.92 -18.43 -11.09
CA PHE A 115 -3.84 -19.39 -10.86
C PHE A 115 -4.14 -20.37 -9.72
N TYR A 116 -4.81 -19.93 -8.66
CA TYR A 116 -5.28 -20.81 -7.58
C TYR A 116 -6.30 -21.85 -8.09
N LYS A 117 -7.28 -21.41 -8.89
CA LYS A 117 -8.26 -22.29 -9.53
C LYS A 117 -7.58 -23.32 -10.45
N ALA A 118 -6.56 -22.91 -11.20
CA ALA A 118 -5.75 -23.80 -12.02
C ALA A 118 -4.99 -24.84 -11.17
N LEU A 119 -4.40 -24.43 -10.04
CA LEU A 119 -3.70 -25.35 -9.12
C LEU A 119 -4.64 -26.40 -8.51
N LYS A 120 -5.89 -26.05 -8.23
CA LYS A 120 -6.89 -26.97 -7.65
C LYS A 120 -7.26 -28.14 -8.56
N VAL A 121 -7.30 -27.90 -9.87
CA VAL A 121 -7.69 -28.92 -10.85
C VAL A 121 -6.50 -29.72 -11.39
N TYR A 122 -5.28 -29.27 -11.12
CA TYR A 122 -4.07 -29.88 -11.65
C TYR A 122 -3.66 -31.15 -10.87
N PRO A 123 -3.28 -32.26 -11.54
CA PRO A 123 -2.94 -33.52 -10.85
C PRO A 123 -1.72 -33.43 -9.94
N THR A 124 -0.73 -32.59 -10.28
CA THR A 124 0.56 -32.47 -9.59
C THR A 124 0.91 -31.01 -9.27
N PRO A 125 0.24 -30.38 -8.28
CA PRO A 125 0.35 -28.92 -8.04
C PRO A 125 1.78 -28.45 -7.71
N ASN A 126 2.63 -29.31 -7.14
CA ASN A 126 4.03 -28.99 -6.83
C ASN A 126 4.91 -28.76 -8.08
N ASP A 127 4.57 -29.36 -9.23
CA ASP A 127 5.32 -29.11 -10.47
C ASP A 127 4.87 -27.79 -11.10
N LEU A 128 3.56 -27.57 -11.15
CA LEU A 128 2.97 -26.34 -11.69
C LEU A 128 3.44 -25.09 -10.94
N ILE A 129 3.59 -25.18 -9.61
CA ILE A 129 4.09 -24.03 -8.85
C ILE A 129 5.56 -23.69 -9.14
N GLY A 130 6.38 -24.69 -9.47
CA GLY A 130 7.76 -24.48 -9.90
C GLY A 130 7.86 -23.78 -11.26
N ILE A 131 6.82 -23.87 -12.09
CA ILE A 131 6.69 -23.11 -13.34
C ILE A 131 6.27 -21.67 -13.02
N TYR A 132 5.25 -21.49 -12.18
CA TYR A 132 4.76 -20.16 -11.81
C TYR A 132 5.81 -19.29 -11.11
N ASP A 133 6.68 -19.88 -10.27
CA ASP A 133 7.80 -19.15 -9.66
C ASP A 133 8.74 -18.50 -10.70
N LYS A 134 8.80 -19.05 -11.91
CA LYS A 134 9.65 -18.56 -13.01
C LYS A 134 8.92 -17.62 -13.97
N THR A 135 7.62 -17.80 -14.18
CA THR A 135 6.86 -17.10 -15.23
C THR A 135 5.96 -15.99 -14.69
N VAL A 136 5.52 -16.06 -13.43
CA VAL A 136 4.56 -15.11 -12.84
C VAL A 136 5.28 -14.07 -11.97
N PRO A 137 4.90 -12.78 -12.02
CA PRO A 137 5.47 -11.75 -11.17
C PRO A 137 5.30 -12.01 -9.66
N LYS A 138 6.33 -11.69 -8.87
CA LYS A 138 6.35 -11.85 -7.40
C LYS A 138 5.11 -11.31 -6.65
N PRO A 139 4.55 -10.13 -6.98
CA PRO A 139 3.38 -9.61 -6.28
C PRO A 139 2.16 -10.53 -6.36
N ILE A 140 1.99 -11.25 -7.47
CA ILE A 140 0.88 -12.19 -7.68
C ILE A 140 1.17 -13.50 -6.95
N LEU A 141 2.42 -13.97 -6.96
CA LEU A 141 2.85 -15.15 -6.21
C LEU A 141 2.69 -14.99 -4.69
N ASP A 142 2.95 -13.79 -4.14
CA ASP A 142 2.75 -13.51 -2.72
C ASP A 142 1.27 -13.60 -2.33
N ILE A 143 0.37 -13.08 -3.17
CA ILE A 143 -1.09 -13.18 -2.98
C ILE A 143 -1.53 -14.65 -3.11
N LEU A 144 -1.03 -15.37 -4.11
CA LEU A 144 -1.32 -16.79 -4.33
C LEU A 144 -0.88 -17.64 -3.13
N ALA A 145 0.29 -17.37 -2.55
CA ALA A 145 0.76 -18.04 -1.34
C ALA A 145 -0.17 -17.77 -0.14
N GLU A 146 -0.70 -16.56 -0.01
CA GLU A 146 -1.71 -16.24 1.02
C GLU A 146 -3.04 -16.98 0.79
N MET A 147 -3.46 -17.16 -0.46
CA MET A 147 -4.63 -17.99 -0.82
C MET A 147 -4.42 -19.47 -0.48
N ILE A 148 -3.25 -20.04 -0.84
CA ILE A 148 -2.89 -21.44 -0.56
C ILE A 148 -2.80 -21.68 0.96
N ALA A 149 -2.24 -20.74 1.71
CA ALA A 149 -2.13 -20.88 3.17
C ALA A 149 -3.50 -20.94 3.88
N TYR A 150 -4.55 -20.38 3.26
CA TYR A 150 -5.91 -20.44 3.77
C TYR A 150 -6.61 -21.76 3.41
N ASP A 151 -6.25 -22.37 2.30
CA ASP A 151 -6.82 -23.60 1.78
C ASP A 151 -6.06 -24.84 2.26
N GLN A 152 -6.63 -25.56 3.23
CA GLN A 152 -5.98 -26.72 3.86
C GLN A 152 -5.90 -27.97 2.96
N ASP A 153 -6.61 -27.99 1.84
CA ASP A 153 -6.64 -29.13 0.92
C ASP A 153 -5.47 -29.08 -0.08
N LEU A 154 -4.86 -27.91 -0.30
CA LEU A 154 -3.71 -27.71 -1.19
C LEU A 154 -2.39 -27.73 -0.41
N LYS A 155 -1.85 -28.93 -0.16
CA LYS A 155 -0.53 -29.10 0.48
C LYS A 155 0.60 -28.93 -0.53
N ILE A 156 1.01 -27.68 -0.77
CA ILE A 156 2.17 -27.36 -1.61
C ILE A 156 3.41 -27.19 -0.73
N GLU A 157 4.42 -28.04 -0.91
CA GLU A 157 5.67 -27.97 -0.13
C GLU A 157 6.55 -26.78 -0.53
N ALA A 158 6.43 -26.30 -1.78
CA ALA A 158 7.16 -25.13 -2.28
C ALA A 158 6.85 -23.83 -1.51
N PHE A 159 5.68 -23.76 -0.87
CA PHE A 159 5.28 -22.65 -0.01
C PHE A 159 5.08 -23.04 1.45
N ALA A 160 5.43 -24.28 1.81
CA ALA A 160 5.45 -24.66 3.21
C ALA A 160 6.27 -23.61 3.96
N PRO A 161 5.82 -23.14 5.15
CA PRO A 161 6.57 -22.22 5.96
C PRO A 161 7.77 -22.97 6.55
N SER A 162 8.73 -23.29 5.69
CA SER A 162 10.08 -23.71 6.05
C SER A 162 10.73 -22.48 6.68
N GLN A 163 10.50 -22.33 7.98
CA GLN A 163 11.17 -21.34 8.82
C GLN A 163 11.32 -19.98 8.14
N ARG A 164 10.20 -19.32 7.80
CA ARG A 164 10.21 -17.86 7.90
C ARG A 164 10.42 -17.60 9.38
N SER A 165 11.68 -17.41 9.74
CA SER A 165 12.17 -17.20 11.07
C SER A 165 11.14 -16.42 11.87
N ALA A 166 10.65 -17.02 12.95
CA ALA A 166 10.16 -16.30 14.11
C ALA A 166 11.33 -15.53 14.77
N GLY A 167 12.10 -14.80 13.97
CA GLY A 167 13.08 -13.83 14.38
C GLY A 167 12.38 -12.50 14.33
N ILE A 168 11.80 -12.11 15.46
CA ILE A 168 11.55 -10.70 15.77
C ILE A 168 12.90 -9.98 15.54
N PRO A 169 13.05 -9.12 14.51
CA PRO A 169 14.26 -8.33 14.36
C PRO A 169 14.16 -7.18 15.36
N GLY A 170 14.90 -7.30 16.46
CA GLY A 170 15.42 -6.16 17.22
C GLY A 170 14.42 -5.08 17.63
N MET A 171 13.77 -5.29 18.77
CA MET A 171 13.65 -4.23 19.78
C MET A 171 15.08 -3.81 20.17
N GLY A 172 15.68 -2.87 19.43
CA GLY A 172 17.07 -2.46 19.63
C GLY A 172 17.37 -1.22 18.81
N GLY A 173 16.87 -0.07 19.27
CA GLY A 173 17.14 1.20 18.61
C GLY A 173 16.09 2.28 18.87
N MET A 174 15.72 2.49 20.14
CA MET A 174 15.23 3.83 20.51
C MET A 174 16.47 4.73 20.63
N PRO A 175 16.61 5.80 19.85
CA PRO A 175 17.57 6.84 20.20
C PRO A 175 17.09 7.50 21.49
N ASP A 176 17.99 7.56 22.48
CA ASP A 176 17.82 8.20 23.78
C ASP A 176 17.01 9.50 23.66
N MET A 177 15.81 9.51 24.28
CA MET A 177 15.21 10.78 24.64
C MET A 177 16.03 11.35 25.81
N PRO A 178 16.58 12.57 25.72
CA PRO A 178 17.17 13.20 26.88
C PRO A 178 16.08 13.43 27.93
N THR A 179 16.19 12.73 29.05
CA THR A 179 15.45 13.03 30.27
C THR A 179 15.90 14.40 30.76
N VAL A 180 15.08 15.42 30.50
CA VAL A 180 15.22 16.73 31.12
C VAL A 180 15.01 16.55 32.63
N GLY A 181 16.12 16.58 33.37
CA GLY A 181 16.13 16.61 34.82
C GLY A 181 15.34 17.81 35.33
N LEU A 182 14.45 17.52 36.26
CA LEU A 182 13.96 18.48 37.24
C LEU A 182 15.04 18.56 38.31
N ASP A 183 15.79 19.66 38.32
CA ASP A 183 16.39 20.32 39.49
C ASP A 183 16.63 21.79 39.12
#